data_AF-A0A1Q3QK67-F1
#
_entry.id   AF-A0A1Q3QK67-F1
#
_cell.length_a   1.000
_cell.length_b   1.000
_cell.length_c   1.000
_cell.angle_alpha   90.00
_cell.angle_beta   90.00
_cell.angle_gamma   90.00
#
_symmetry.space_group_name_H-M   'P 1'
#
loop_
_entity.id
_entity.type
_entity.pdbx_description
1 polymer ?
#
loop_
_entity_poly.entity_id
_entity_poly.type
_entity_poly.pdbx_seq_one_letter_code
_entity_poly.pdbx_strand_id
1 'polypeptide(L)'
;MNIDHSILTIIILIPLAGAILLALLPDKGKLMPWGALAVTLVTFVCTLHLPFHFDYGAASGSFQFATDQQWVASPAIRYHLGVDGLSMWLVVLTGLLAPLGVLVSWRVIDTRKKTFYILFLLQQVAMLGVFVSLDLLLYYSFWELSIVPMTLLIASFGRTENRRRAGIKFFLYAFIPSAILLVGILWLYARTGTFDLPRLANLAAAHGISGNSTALWLCSLAFLVAFAVKVPVFPLHGWLSDAISEAPTAAVMVLAGKLGLYSILRFSFGIFPEQSHRIAPLLIALGAIGIVYGALMALVQKDLKRLSAYATLSAVAFIILGIFSFTVSGLDGGIFHIVSESLTGAAFFMLLGFLYERYGTYDIRELGGIASRLPWMVTMFVIMTLSLVGLPMLNGFVGEFLILAGSMQSVFAHHVAWTVFATSGVILSASYMLWMIQRVFYGNLGVKPENMTAWDIDAREHLAMWPLLILFLVMGVAPPIWLRAIDTAGARIAATVPQPQQANSPLKLEANTAEGGQR
;
A
#
# COMPACT_ATOMS: atom_id res chain seq x y z
N MET A 1 16.78 -9.72 -27.75
CA MET A 1 17.73 -9.28 -26.71
C MET A 1 17.07 -9.57 -25.37
N ASN A 2 17.67 -10.44 -24.54
CA ASN A 2 17.23 -10.61 -23.16
C ASN A 2 17.63 -9.32 -22.40
N ILE A 3 16.65 -8.57 -21.90
CA ILE A 3 16.84 -7.31 -21.16
C ILE A 3 16.67 -7.50 -19.65
N ASP A 4 16.57 -8.73 -19.18
CA ASP A 4 16.21 -9.10 -17.81
C ASP A 4 17.19 -8.50 -16.79
N HIS A 5 18.48 -8.45 -17.13
CA HIS A 5 19.54 -7.88 -16.28
C HIS A 5 19.57 -6.35 -16.26
N SER A 6 18.73 -5.66 -17.03
CA SER A 6 18.69 -4.19 -17.07
C SER A 6 17.29 -3.62 -16.94
N ILE A 7 16.26 -4.48 -16.90
CA ILE A 7 14.86 -4.06 -16.91
C ILE A 7 14.50 -3.19 -15.69
N LEU A 8 15.02 -3.50 -14.50
CA LEU A 8 14.75 -2.71 -13.30
C LEU A 8 15.34 -1.31 -13.39
N THR A 9 16.57 -1.20 -13.89
CA THR A 9 17.21 0.09 -14.17
C THR A 9 16.42 0.88 -15.21
N ILE A 10 15.98 0.23 -16.29
CA ILE A 10 15.15 0.86 -17.34
C ILE A 10 13.83 1.39 -16.74
N ILE A 11 13.14 0.59 -15.93
CA ILE A 11 11.89 0.96 -15.26
C ILE A 11 12.07 2.22 -14.39
N ILE A 12 13.19 2.36 -13.67
CA ILE A 12 13.48 3.56 -12.88
C ILE A 12 13.84 4.75 -13.77
N LEU A 13 14.67 4.53 -14.79
CA LEU A 13 15.24 5.61 -15.61
C LEU A 13 14.26 6.22 -16.60
N ILE A 14 13.26 5.48 -17.10
CA ILE A 14 12.27 6.03 -18.03
C ILE A 14 11.52 7.24 -17.43
N PRO A 15 10.87 7.15 -16.25
CA PRO A 15 10.18 8.30 -15.67
C PRO A 15 11.15 9.41 -15.26
N LEU A 16 12.39 9.09 -14.88
CA LEU A 16 13.42 10.09 -14.59
C LEU A 16 13.81 10.88 -15.86
N ALA A 17 14.10 10.18 -16.95
CA ALA A 17 14.40 10.77 -18.24
C ALA A 17 13.20 11.59 -18.73
N GLY A 18 11.98 11.08 -18.57
CA GLY A 18 10.75 11.82 -18.86
C GLY A 18 10.62 13.11 -18.06
N ALA A 19 10.92 13.09 -16.76
CA ALA A 19 10.91 14.28 -15.91
C ALA A 19 11.93 15.33 -16.38
N ILE A 20 13.15 14.89 -16.71
CA ILE A 20 14.20 15.78 -17.25
C ILE A 20 13.80 16.35 -18.61
N LEU A 21 13.28 15.53 -19.52
CA LEU A 21 12.82 15.97 -20.84
C LEU A 21 11.69 17.00 -20.71
N LEU A 22 10.68 16.74 -19.88
CA LEU A 22 9.61 17.72 -19.61
C LEU A 22 10.16 19.00 -18.97
N ALA A 23 11.20 18.91 -18.12
CA ALA A 23 11.86 20.06 -17.54
C ALA A 23 12.60 20.92 -18.58
N LEU A 24 13.16 20.32 -19.63
CA LEU A 24 13.84 21.03 -20.71
C LEU A 24 12.88 21.59 -21.77
N LEU A 25 11.72 20.94 -21.96
CA LEU A 25 10.73 21.36 -22.95
C LEU A 25 10.04 22.68 -22.57
N PRO A 26 9.66 23.51 -23.55
CA PRO A 26 8.96 24.76 -23.29
C PRO A 26 7.54 24.48 -22.75
N ASP A 27 7.06 25.31 -21.83
CA ASP A 27 5.74 25.17 -21.20
C ASP A 27 4.60 25.56 -22.16
N LYS A 28 4.35 24.69 -23.16
CA LYS A 28 3.35 24.90 -24.22
C LYS A 28 2.15 23.98 -24.03
N GLY A 29 1.07 24.54 -23.48
CA GLY A 29 -0.30 24.01 -23.57
C GLY A 29 -0.44 22.50 -23.25
N LYS A 30 -0.67 21.70 -24.29
CA LYS A 30 -0.97 20.25 -24.18
C LYS A 30 0.27 19.35 -24.15
N LEU A 31 1.47 19.90 -24.37
CA LEU A 31 2.68 19.09 -24.50
C LEU A 31 3.06 18.36 -23.21
N MET A 32 2.87 19.01 -22.05
CA MET A 32 3.18 18.43 -20.74
C MET A 32 2.33 17.18 -20.39
N PRO A 33 0.98 17.23 -20.43
CA PRO A 33 0.17 16.06 -20.12
C PRO A 33 0.36 14.91 -21.12
N TRP A 34 0.51 15.18 -22.43
CA TRP A 34 0.78 14.13 -23.41
C TRP A 34 2.16 13.49 -23.24
N GLY A 35 3.20 14.30 -22.97
CA GLY A 35 4.53 13.78 -22.70
C GLY A 35 4.57 12.92 -21.44
N ALA A 36 3.91 13.36 -20.36
CA ALA A 36 3.77 12.57 -19.14
C ALA A 36 2.99 11.26 -19.39
N LEU A 37 1.91 11.30 -20.17
CA LEU A 37 1.14 10.10 -20.52
C LEU A 37 1.99 9.10 -21.31
N ALA A 38 2.75 9.56 -22.30
CA ALA A 38 3.63 8.70 -23.08
C ALA A 38 4.70 8.04 -22.19
N VAL A 39 5.37 8.81 -21.32
CA VAL A 39 6.39 8.31 -20.40
C VAL A 39 5.80 7.28 -19.43
N THR A 40 4.64 7.57 -18.83
CA THR A 40 3.99 6.67 -17.88
C THR A 40 3.46 5.40 -18.53
N LEU A 41 2.93 5.46 -19.75
CA LEU A 41 2.53 4.28 -20.53
C LEU A 41 3.73 3.40 -20.90
N VAL A 42 4.82 3.98 -21.38
CA VAL A 42 6.05 3.23 -21.68
C VAL A 42 6.60 2.57 -20.41
N THR A 43 6.62 3.31 -19.30
CA THR A 43 7.02 2.76 -17.99
C THR A 43 6.13 1.58 -17.59
N PHE A 44 4.81 1.73 -17.71
CA PHE A 44 3.86 0.65 -17.40
C PHE A 44 4.11 -0.61 -18.25
N VAL A 45 4.27 -0.46 -19.56
CA VAL A 45 4.61 -1.57 -20.46
C VAL A 45 5.90 -2.26 -20.03
N CYS A 46 6.94 -1.51 -19.65
CA CYS A 46 8.17 -2.09 -19.11
C CYS A 46 7.94 -2.84 -17.78
N THR A 47 7.05 -2.35 -16.90
CA THR A 47 6.73 -3.09 -15.66
C THR A 47 6.03 -4.42 -15.91
N LEU A 48 5.26 -4.55 -17.00
CA LEU A 48 4.60 -5.82 -17.38
C LEU A 48 5.61 -6.89 -17.80
N HIS A 49 6.82 -6.52 -18.20
CA HIS A 49 7.90 -7.47 -18.45
C HIS A 49 8.15 -8.39 -17.24
N LEU A 50 8.00 -7.87 -16.01
CA LEU A 50 8.28 -8.63 -14.80
C LEU A 50 7.40 -9.88 -14.68
N PRO A 51 6.05 -9.81 -14.60
CA PRO A 51 5.22 -11.02 -14.47
C PRO A 51 5.27 -11.95 -15.68
N PHE A 52 5.61 -11.47 -16.88
CA PHE A 52 5.74 -12.34 -18.07
C PHE A 52 7.03 -13.17 -18.07
N HIS A 53 8.10 -12.66 -17.45
CA HIS A 53 9.41 -13.30 -17.41
C HIS A 53 9.79 -13.82 -16.01
N PHE A 54 8.89 -13.66 -15.02
CA PHE A 54 9.12 -14.12 -13.66
C PHE A 54 9.14 -15.65 -13.60
N ASP A 55 10.18 -16.22 -12.99
CA ASP A 55 10.24 -17.65 -12.69
C ASP A 55 9.43 -17.95 -11.43
N TYR A 56 8.21 -18.43 -11.61
CA TYR A 56 7.33 -18.81 -10.51
C TYR A 56 7.73 -20.13 -9.82
N GLY A 57 8.68 -20.89 -10.38
CA GLY A 57 9.22 -22.11 -9.78
C GLY A 57 10.50 -21.90 -8.98
N ALA A 58 11.05 -20.68 -8.98
CA ALA A 58 12.27 -20.36 -8.27
C ALA A 58 12.13 -20.57 -6.75
N ALA A 59 13.24 -20.90 -6.08
CA ALA A 59 13.26 -21.10 -4.64
C ALA A 59 12.78 -19.85 -3.88
N SER A 60 11.98 -20.08 -2.83
CA SER A 60 11.45 -19.01 -1.98
C SER A 60 12.56 -18.11 -1.43
N GLY A 61 12.39 -16.80 -1.59
CA GLY A 61 13.35 -15.80 -1.11
C GLY A 61 14.48 -15.46 -2.08
N SER A 62 14.48 -16.03 -3.29
CA SER A 62 15.37 -15.57 -4.37
C SER A 62 14.90 -14.25 -4.97
N PHE A 63 15.85 -13.39 -5.32
CA PHE A 63 15.60 -12.15 -6.07
C PHE A 63 15.88 -12.38 -7.55
N GLN A 64 14.94 -11.96 -8.40
CA GLN A 64 15.00 -12.07 -9.85
C GLN A 64 15.25 -10.71 -10.48
N PHE A 65 15.67 -10.71 -11.75
CA PHE A 65 16.06 -9.50 -12.50
C PHE A 65 17.16 -8.70 -11.79
N ALA A 66 18.01 -9.38 -11.01
CA ALA A 66 18.95 -8.73 -10.12
C ALA A 66 20.09 -8.06 -10.90
N THR A 67 20.45 -6.86 -10.48
CA THR A 67 21.62 -6.13 -10.94
C THR A 67 22.41 -5.75 -9.71
N ASP A 68 23.62 -6.25 -9.58
CA ASP A 68 24.47 -5.97 -8.41
C ASP A 68 25.82 -5.40 -8.85
N GLN A 69 25.97 -4.09 -8.69
CA GLN A 69 27.19 -3.38 -9.03
C GLN A 69 27.69 -2.56 -7.84
N GLN A 70 29.01 -2.48 -7.66
CA GLN A 70 29.60 -1.62 -6.65
C GLN A 70 29.41 -0.15 -7.06
N TRP A 71 28.78 0.65 -6.20
CA TRP A 71 28.55 2.08 -6.46
C TRP A 71 29.57 2.95 -5.71
N VAL A 72 29.76 2.70 -4.41
CA VAL A 72 30.78 3.34 -3.57
C VAL A 72 31.58 2.27 -2.85
N ALA A 73 32.91 2.39 -2.85
CA ALA A 73 33.80 1.40 -2.24
C ALA A 73 33.83 1.49 -0.71
N SER A 74 33.94 2.70 -0.18
CA SER A 74 33.97 2.97 1.26
C SER A 74 33.18 4.26 1.55
N PRO A 75 31.99 4.16 2.16
CA PRO A 75 31.34 2.94 2.65
C PRO A 75 30.86 2.00 1.51
N ALA A 76 30.67 0.72 1.80
CA ALA A 76 30.35 -0.33 0.81
C ALA A 76 28.89 -0.27 0.31
N ILE A 77 28.56 0.78 -0.45
CA ILE A 77 27.23 1.00 -1.04
C ILE A 77 27.19 0.36 -2.43
N ARG A 78 26.14 -0.43 -2.69
CA ARG A 78 25.94 -1.15 -3.94
C ARG A 78 24.72 -0.60 -4.68
N TYR A 79 24.82 -0.54 -6.00
CA TYR A 79 23.65 -0.48 -6.86
C TYR A 79 23.11 -1.90 -7.01
N HIS A 80 22.48 -2.39 -5.94
CA HIS A 80 21.86 -3.72 -5.91
C HIS A 80 20.35 -3.58 -6.06
N LEU A 81 19.86 -3.97 -7.23
CA LEU A 81 18.44 -4.06 -7.55
C LEU A 81 18.01 -5.51 -7.64
N GLY A 82 16.75 -5.80 -7.33
CA GLY A 82 16.11 -7.09 -7.56
C GLY A 82 14.65 -7.08 -7.13
N VAL A 83 13.88 -8.04 -7.63
CA VAL A 83 12.46 -8.21 -7.26
C VAL A 83 12.15 -9.65 -6.91
N ASP A 84 11.25 -9.84 -5.96
CA ASP A 84 10.58 -11.10 -5.68
C ASP A 84 9.06 -10.93 -5.91
N GLY A 85 8.25 -11.91 -5.50
CA GLY A 85 6.80 -11.84 -5.66
C GLY A 85 6.13 -10.67 -4.93
N LEU A 86 6.69 -10.20 -3.81
CA LEU A 86 6.22 -9.01 -3.09
C LEU A 86 6.50 -7.73 -3.88
N SER A 87 7.75 -7.51 -4.30
CA SER A 87 8.15 -6.30 -5.02
C SER A 87 7.53 -6.22 -6.41
N MET A 88 7.43 -7.35 -7.13
CA MET A 88 6.98 -7.40 -8.52
C MET A 88 5.60 -6.76 -8.69
N TRP A 89 4.60 -7.18 -7.90
CA TRP A 89 3.24 -6.67 -8.05
C TRP A 89 3.11 -5.20 -7.65
N LEU A 90 3.91 -4.72 -6.69
CA LEU A 90 3.94 -3.31 -6.30
C LEU A 90 4.57 -2.42 -7.37
N VAL A 91 5.57 -2.94 -8.09
CA VAL A 91 6.16 -2.27 -9.27
C VAL A 91 5.14 -2.19 -10.41
N VAL A 92 4.46 -3.29 -10.74
CA VAL A 92 3.40 -3.32 -11.77
C VAL A 92 2.25 -2.38 -11.42
N LEU A 93 1.79 -2.41 -10.17
CA LEU A 93 0.76 -1.51 -9.67
C LEU A 93 1.18 -0.04 -9.79
N THR A 94 2.42 0.29 -9.43
CA THR A 94 2.94 1.66 -9.57
C THR A 94 3.02 2.09 -11.04
N GLY A 95 3.41 1.18 -11.92
CA GLY A 95 3.35 1.35 -13.36
C GLY A 95 1.93 1.64 -13.85
N LEU A 96 0.94 0.87 -13.41
CA LEU A 96 -0.48 0.99 -13.80
C LEU A 96 -1.12 2.29 -13.33
N LEU A 97 -0.87 2.70 -12.08
CA LEU A 97 -1.51 3.88 -11.49
C LEU A 97 -0.99 5.20 -12.07
N ALA A 98 0.24 5.22 -12.60
CA ALA A 98 0.85 6.41 -13.16
C ALA A 98 0.10 6.99 -14.39
N PRO A 99 -0.19 6.23 -15.47
CA PRO A 99 -0.97 6.75 -16.60
C PRO A 99 -2.38 7.15 -16.17
N LEU A 100 -3.01 6.42 -15.24
CA LEU A 100 -4.32 6.78 -14.69
C LEU A 100 -4.28 8.12 -13.95
N GLY A 101 -3.23 8.34 -13.14
CA GLY A 101 -2.99 9.62 -12.47
C GLY A 101 -2.84 10.79 -13.45
N VAL A 102 -2.19 10.56 -14.61
CA VAL A 102 -2.11 11.57 -15.69
C VAL A 102 -3.49 11.85 -16.29
N LEU A 103 -4.28 10.81 -16.60
CA LEU A 103 -5.63 10.97 -17.17
C LEU A 103 -6.57 11.76 -16.24
N VAL A 104 -6.51 11.48 -14.94
CA VAL A 104 -7.34 12.16 -13.93
C VAL A 104 -6.89 13.61 -13.72
N SER A 105 -5.59 13.86 -13.76
CA SER A 105 -5.04 15.22 -13.60
C SER A 105 -5.25 16.12 -14.82
N TRP A 106 -5.73 15.55 -15.93
CA TRP A 106 -5.68 16.18 -17.25
C TRP A 106 -6.44 17.51 -17.35
N ARG A 107 -7.59 17.62 -16.66
CA ARG A 107 -8.40 18.85 -16.60
C ARG A 107 -8.21 19.60 -15.29
N VAL A 108 -8.07 18.88 -14.18
CA VAL A 108 -7.94 19.45 -12.84
C VAL A 108 -6.69 20.30 -12.69
N ILE A 109 -5.57 19.89 -13.29
CA ILE A 109 -4.32 20.66 -13.23
C ILE A 109 -4.28 21.61 -14.43
N ASP A 110 -4.75 22.83 -14.21
CA ASP A 110 -4.81 23.89 -15.22
C ASP A 110 -3.60 24.84 -15.17
N THR A 111 -3.01 25.02 -13.98
CA THR A 111 -1.88 25.92 -13.71
C THR A 111 -0.61 25.13 -13.40
N ARG A 112 0.57 25.66 -13.79
CA ARG A 112 1.90 25.07 -13.53
C ARG A 112 1.99 23.58 -13.91
N LYS A 113 1.38 23.21 -15.05
CA LYS A 113 1.32 21.82 -15.56
C LYS A 113 2.69 21.17 -15.63
N LYS A 114 3.69 21.90 -16.15
CA LYS A 114 5.08 21.45 -16.21
C LYS A 114 5.59 21.00 -14.84
N THR A 115 5.47 21.85 -13.82
CA THR A 115 5.90 21.53 -12.45
C THR A 115 5.16 20.32 -11.89
N PHE A 116 3.84 20.23 -12.09
CA PHE A 116 3.06 19.10 -11.61
C PHE A 116 3.56 17.76 -12.19
N TYR A 117 3.68 17.67 -13.52
CA TYR A 117 4.06 16.41 -14.16
C TYR A 117 5.52 16.01 -13.89
N ILE A 118 6.42 16.98 -13.73
CA ILE A 118 7.81 16.69 -13.30
C ILE A 118 7.79 16.08 -11.89
N LEU A 119 7.09 16.70 -10.93
CA LEU A 119 7.02 16.18 -9.56
C LEU A 119 6.30 14.82 -9.51
N PHE A 120 5.27 14.63 -10.33
CA PHE A 120 4.55 13.36 -10.42
C PHE A 120 5.45 12.23 -10.97
N LEU A 121 6.24 12.49 -12.01
CA LEU A 121 7.20 11.52 -12.54
C LEU A 121 8.34 11.25 -11.54
N LEU A 122 8.85 12.27 -10.84
CA LEU A 122 9.84 12.08 -9.79
C LEU A 122 9.29 11.25 -8.62
N GLN A 123 8.01 11.42 -8.28
CA GLN A 123 7.34 10.57 -7.30
C GLN A 123 7.29 9.11 -7.78
N GLN A 124 7.02 8.88 -9.07
CA GLN A 124 7.02 7.55 -9.67
C GLN A 124 8.42 6.91 -9.60
N VAL A 125 9.49 7.66 -9.94
CA VAL A 125 10.89 7.21 -9.81
C VAL A 125 11.17 6.76 -8.39
N ALA A 126 10.83 7.58 -7.40
CA ALA A 126 11.06 7.30 -6.00
C ALA A 126 10.39 6.00 -5.55
N MET A 127 9.15 5.78 -5.96
CA MET A 127 8.41 4.58 -5.57
C MET A 127 8.92 3.31 -6.24
N LEU A 128 9.18 3.37 -7.54
CA LEU A 128 9.77 2.24 -8.26
C LEU A 128 11.11 1.87 -7.63
N GLY A 129 11.97 2.86 -7.36
CA GLY A 129 13.25 2.68 -6.70
C GLY A 129 13.15 2.03 -5.32
N VAL A 130 12.19 2.45 -4.48
CA VAL A 130 11.95 1.82 -3.17
C VAL A 130 11.65 0.32 -3.30
N PHE A 131 10.80 -0.08 -4.24
CA PHE A 131 10.37 -1.48 -4.35
C PHE A 131 11.44 -2.41 -4.93
N VAL A 132 12.40 -1.89 -5.68
CA VAL A 132 13.42 -2.71 -6.36
C VAL A 132 14.80 -2.64 -5.69
N SER A 133 15.02 -1.74 -4.74
CA SER A 133 16.31 -1.59 -4.06
C SER A 133 16.55 -2.68 -3.02
N LEU A 134 17.72 -3.33 -3.09
CA LEU A 134 18.20 -4.33 -2.14
C LEU A 134 19.39 -3.84 -1.30
N ASP A 135 19.98 -2.68 -1.62
CA ASP A 135 20.91 -1.98 -0.74
C ASP A 135 20.16 -0.96 0.15
N LEU A 136 20.40 -0.95 1.46
CA LEU A 136 19.65 -0.09 2.39
C LEU A 136 19.90 1.41 2.18
N LEU A 137 21.08 1.84 1.72
CA LEU A 137 21.35 3.26 1.44
C LEU A 137 20.70 3.69 0.13
N LEU A 138 20.72 2.80 -0.87
CA LEU A 138 19.99 3.03 -2.12
C LEU A 138 18.49 3.12 -1.87
N TYR A 139 17.94 2.17 -1.11
CA TYR A 139 16.55 2.18 -0.64
C TYR A 139 16.23 3.47 0.13
N TYR A 140 17.08 3.88 1.09
CA TYR A 140 16.88 5.10 1.87
C TYR A 140 16.87 6.35 0.99
N SER A 141 17.72 6.39 -0.04
CA SER A 141 17.77 7.50 -1.00
C SER A 141 16.45 7.65 -1.76
N PHE A 142 15.87 6.55 -2.25
CA PHE A 142 14.55 6.58 -2.90
C PHE A 142 13.41 6.83 -1.90
N TRP A 143 13.54 6.34 -0.67
CA TRP A 143 12.59 6.59 0.40
C TRP A 143 12.49 8.08 0.74
N GLU A 144 13.63 8.77 0.91
CA GLU A 144 13.69 10.22 1.11
C GLU A 144 13.20 10.97 -0.13
N LEU A 145 13.62 10.53 -1.32
CA LEU A 145 13.15 11.11 -2.57
C LEU A 145 11.63 11.03 -2.70
N SER A 146 10.95 10.03 -2.11
CA SER A 146 9.48 9.93 -2.17
C SER A 146 8.75 10.97 -1.33
N ILE A 147 9.43 11.65 -0.41
CA ILE A 147 8.84 12.65 0.48
C ILE A 147 8.78 14.01 -0.23
N VAL A 148 9.87 14.40 -0.91
CA VAL A 148 10.03 15.76 -1.44
C VAL A 148 8.99 16.10 -2.52
N PRO A 149 8.83 15.33 -3.62
CA PRO A 149 7.84 15.62 -4.65
C PRO A 149 6.42 15.56 -4.09
N MET A 150 6.13 14.60 -3.22
CA MET A 150 4.82 14.51 -2.57
C MET A 150 4.48 15.74 -1.73
N THR A 151 5.40 16.20 -0.88
CA THR A 151 5.23 17.43 -0.10
C THR A 151 4.95 18.63 -0.99
N LEU A 152 5.69 18.76 -2.10
CA LEU A 152 5.52 19.85 -3.05
C LEU A 152 4.19 19.75 -3.82
N LEU A 153 3.76 18.53 -4.18
CA LEU A 153 2.47 18.28 -4.80
C LEU A 153 1.31 18.70 -3.88
N ILE A 154 1.37 18.31 -2.59
CA ILE A 154 0.38 18.72 -1.58
C ILE A 154 0.41 20.24 -1.41
N ALA A 155 1.57 20.82 -1.11
CA ALA A 155 1.68 22.23 -0.76
C ALA A 155 1.37 23.18 -1.93
N SER A 156 1.66 22.77 -3.17
CA SER A 156 1.51 23.63 -4.34
C SER A 156 0.17 23.45 -5.05
N PHE A 157 -0.35 22.24 -5.10
CA PHE A 157 -1.54 21.87 -5.88
C PHE A 157 -2.71 21.40 -5.00
N GLY A 158 -2.56 21.47 -3.68
CA GLY A 158 -3.66 21.13 -2.78
C GLY A 158 -4.86 22.05 -2.93
N ARG A 159 -6.02 21.54 -2.54
CA ARG A 159 -7.34 22.11 -2.84
C ARG A 159 -7.63 23.42 -2.11
N THR A 160 -7.34 23.51 -0.81
CA THR A 160 -7.73 24.65 0.03
C THR A 160 -6.51 25.47 0.45
N GLU A 161 -6.75 26.59 1.14
CA GLU A 161 -5.70 27.41 1.74
C GLU A 161 -4.84 26.63 2.75
N ASN A 162 -5.37 25.55 3.34
CA ASN A 162 -4.66 24.71 4.31
C ASN A 162 -3.58 23.82 3.67
N ARG A 163 -3.50 23.74 2.34
CA ARG A 163 -2.55 22.89 1.60
C ARG A 163 -1.10 23.01 2.06
N ARG A 164 -0.64 24.21 2.39
CA ARG A 164 0.74 24.46 2.87
C ARG A 164 0.95 23.82 4.24
N ARG A 165 -0.02 23.98 5.15
CA ARG A 165 0.02 23.37 6.49
C ARG A 165 -0.01 21.85 6.39
N ALA A 166 -0.86 21.30 5.53
CA ALA A 166 -0.93 19.85 5.28
C ALA A 166 0.40 19.31 4.71
N GLY A 167 1.01 20.01 3.74
CA GLY A 167 2.30 19.63 3.18
C GLY A 167 3.43 19.65 4.22
N ILE A 168 3.50 20.68 5.06
CA ILE A 168 4.49 20.75 6.16
C ILE A 168 4.25 19.63 7.18
N LYS A 169 3.00 19.38 7.56
CA LYS A 169 2.65 18.30 8.49
C LYS A 169 3.05 16.94 7.93
N PHE A 170 2.73 16.66 6.67
CA PHE A 170 3.16 15.44 5.98
C PHE A 170 4.69 15.30 5.98
N PHE A 171 5.40 16.37 5.60
CA PHE A 171 6.87 16.36 5.59
C PHE A 171 7.45 16.02 6.97
N LEU A 172 6.98 16.68 8.04
CA LEU A 172 7.49 16.44 9.39
C LEU A 172 7.18 15.01 9.88
N TYR A 173 5.98 14.52 9.62
CA TYR A 173 5.61 13.14 9.97
C TYR A 173 6.41 12.10 9.19
N ALA A 174 6.80 12.38 7.95
CA ALA A 174 7.60 11.44 7.16
C ALA A 174 9.11 11.54 7.47
N PHE A 175 9.64 12.76 7.58
CA PHE A 175 11.08 13.02 7.68
C PHE A 175 11.65 12.68 9.05
N ILE A 176 10.98 13.07 10.15
CA ILE A 176 11.52 12.88 11.51
C ILE A 176 11.74 11.38 11.82
N PRO A 177 10.77 10.49 11.60
CA PRO A 177 10.99 9.05 11.80
C PRO A 177 12.01 8.49 10.81
N SER A 178 12.12 9.06 9.62
CA SER A 178 13.10 8.63 8.62
C SER A 178 14.55 8.96 9.01
N ALA A 179 14.79 10.06 9.72
CA ALA A 179 16.10 10.33 10.30
C ALA A 179 16.51 9.23 11.32
N ILE A 180 15.54 8.72 12.09
CA ILE A 180 15.75 7.60 13.03
C ILE A 180 16.06 6.30 12.27
N LEU A 181 15.37 6.06 11.15
CA LEU A 181 15.68 4.94 10.24
C LEU A 181 17.13 5.00 9.74
N LEU A 182 17.61 6.18 9.32
CA LEU A 182 19.00 6.34 8.87
C LEU A 182 20.01 5.95 9.97
N VAL A 183 19.75 6.36 11.22
CA VAL A 183 20.59 5.95 12.35
C VAL A 183 20.63 4.42 12.50
N GLY A 184 19.49 3.75 12.36
CA GLY A 184 19.42 2.28 12.37
C GLY A 184 20.21 1.65 11.22
N ILE A 185 20.11 2.20 10.00
CA ILE A 185 20.84 1.73 8.83
C ILE A 185 22.37 1.86 9.02
N LEU A 186 22.82 3.02 9.51
CA LEU A 186 24.24 3.27 9.78
C LEU A 186 24.75 2.38 10.92
N TRP A 187 23.93 2.13 11.93
CA TRP A 187 24.27 1.19 13.00
C TRP A 187 24.45 -0.24 12.46
N LEU A 188 23.54 -0.73 11.61
CA LEU A 188 23.69 -2.04 10.97
C LEU A 188 25.01 -2.14 10.19
N TYR A 189 25.36 -1.11 9.43
CA TYR A 189 26.63 -1.07 8.70
C TYR A 189 27.84 -1.07 9.63
N ALA A 190 27.81 -0.29 10.71
CA ALA A 190 28.88 -0.30 11.70
C ALA A 190 29.09 -1.68 12.36
N ARG A 191 28.04 -2.51 12.41
CA ARG A 191 28.09 -3.87 12.97
C ARG A 191 28.47 -4.94 11.96
N THR A 192 28.06 -4.80 10.71
CA THR A 192 28.12 -5.88 9.70
C THR A 192 29.03 -5.58 8.51
N GLY A 193 29.42 -4.32 8.32
CA GLY A 193 30.23 -3.84 7.21
C GLY A 193 29.51 -3.84 5.86
N THR A 194 28.18 -3.97 5.84
CA THR A 194 27.40 -4.06 4.59
C THR A 194 26.03 -3.38 4.70
N PHE A 195 25.56 -2.84 3.58
CA PHE A 195 24.18 -2.39 3.39
C PHE A 195 23.36 -3.35 2.54
N ASP A 196 23.94 -4.49 2.15
CA ASP A 196 23.30 -5.44 1.26
C ASP A 196 22.24 -6.27 1.99
N LEU A 197 20.97 -6.15 1.59
CA LEU A 197 19.85 -6.79 2.27
C LEU A 197 19.93 -8.33 2.26
N PRO A 198 20.20 -9.03 1.14
CA PRO A 198 20.36 -10.48 1.15
C PRO A 198 21.44 -10.94 2.14
N ARG A 199 22.58 -10.25 2.17
CA ARG A 199 23.64 -10.53 3.14
C ARG A 199 23.22 -10.25 4.57
N LEU A 200 22.51 -9.16 4.83
CA LEU A 200 21.98 -8.84 6.16
C LEU A 200 20.95 -9.85 6.64
N ALA A 201 20.07 -10.34 5.76
CA ALA A 201 19.12 -11.39 6.08
C ALA A 201 19.82 -12.72 6.43
N ASN A 202 20.88 -13.08 5.71
CA ASN A 202 21.69 -14.25 6.03
C ASN A 202 22.40 -14.10 7.39
N LEU A 203 22.94 -12.91 7.68
CA LEU A 203 23.52 -12.60 8.99
C LEU A 203 22.46 -12.64 10.10
N ALA A 204 21.25 -12.14 9.85
CA ALA A 204 20.14 -12.20 10.80
C ALA A 204 19.78 -13.66 11.14
N ALA A 205 19.62 -14.50 10.12
CA ALA A 205 19.31 -15.92 10.27
C ALA A 205 20.41 -16.69 11.04
N ALA A 206 21.67 -16.27 10.91
CA ALA A 206 22.80 -16.83 11.66
C ALA A 206 23.04 -16.16 13.03
N HIS A 207 22.15 -15.28 13.50
CA HIS A 207 22.32 -14.45 14.70
C HIS A 207 23.64 -13.64 14.71
N GLY A 208 24.17 -13.32 13.53
CA GLY A 208 25.47 -12.69 13.31
C GLY A 208 25.47 -11.17 13.25
N ILE A 209 24.32 -10.49 13.41
CA ILE A 209 24.25 -9.01 13.37
C ILE A 209 24.86 -8.38 14.63
N SER A 210 24.42 -8.83 15.81
CA SER A 210 24.88 -8.26 17.08
C SER A 210 24.58 -9.21 18.23
N GLY A 211 25.57 -9.49 19.07
CA GLY A 211 25.37 -10.20 20.35
C GLY A 211 24.71 -9.33 21.44
N ASN A 212 24.57 -8.02 21.22
CA ASN A 212 23.83 -7.13 22.12
C ASN A 212 22.36 -7.09 21.69
N SER A 213 21.51 -7.84 22.41
CA SER A 213 20.08 -7.98 22.13
C SER A 213 19.30 -6.67 22.32
N THR A 214 19.68 -5.83 23.29
CA THR A 214 19.04 -4.53 23.53
C THR A 214 19.31 -3.57 22.38
N ALA A 215 20.54 -3.50 21.88
CA ALA A 215 20.89 -2.65 20.75
C ALA A 215 20.16 -3.10 19.46
N LEU A 216 20.09 -4.42 19.23
CA LEU A 216 19.35 -4.99 18.10
C LEU A 216 17.85 -4.69 18.19
N TRP A 217 17.27 -4.78 19.39
CA TRP A 217 15.88 -4.39 19.66
C TRP A 217 15.63 -2.90 19.35
N LEU A 218 16.48 -2.00 19.84
CA LEU A 218 16.34 -0.57 19.55
C LEU A 218 16.49 -0.27 18.05
N CYS A 219 17.42 -0.94 17.36
CA CYS A 219 17.55 -0.82 15.91
C CYS A 219 16.28 -1.30 15.18
N SER A 220 15.69 -2.43 15.60
CA SER A 220 14.43 -2.91 15.02
C SER A 220 13.29 -1.92 15.21
N LEU A 221 13.21 -1.27 16.37
CA LEU A 221 12.23 -0.22 16.65
C LEU A 221 12.47 1.04 15.82
N ALA A 222 13.73 1.42 15.57
CA ALA A 222 14.06 2.54 14.69
C ALA A 222 13.49 2.34 13.27
N PHE A 223 13.63 1.13 12.72
CA PHE A 223 13.01 0.75 11.45
C PHE A 223 11.47 0.76 11.55
N LEU A 224 10.94 0.05 12.55
CA LEU A 224 9.50 -0.13 12.68
C LEU A 224 8.75 1.19 12.87
N VAL A 225 9.26 2.12 13.67
CA VAL A 225 8.63 3.43 13.88
C VAL A 225 8.60 4.24 12.58
N ALA A 226 9.70 4.26 11.83
CA ALA A 226 9.75 4.95 10.54
C ALA A 226 8.72 4.43 9.55
N PHE A 227 8.55 3.11 9.50
CA PHE A 227 7.57 2.49 8.63
C PHE A 227 6.15 2.68 9.17
N ALA A 228 5.92 2.44 10.46
CA ALA A 228 4.61 2.52 11.10
C ALA A 228 3.97 3.92 10.98
N VAL A 229 4.76 5.00 11.04
CA VAL A 229 4.26 6.36 10.80
C VAL A 229 3.80 6.53 9.34
N LYS A 230 4.54 5.97 8.36
CA LYS A 230 4.18 6.03 6.94
C LYS A 230 3.05 5.06 6.56
N VAL A 231 2.80 4.03 7.38
CA VAL A 231 1.65 3.09 7.33
C VAL A 231 0.39 3.61 8.05
N PRO A 232 0.37 4.86 8.50
CA PRO A 232 -0.50 5.34 9.61
C PRO A 232 -0.97 4.29 10.65
N VAL A 233 -0.08 3.50 11.26
CA VAL A 233 -0.48 2.59 12.37
C VAL A 233 -1.06 3.42 13.51
N PHE A 234 -2.22 3.05 14.07
CA PHE A 234 -2.78 3.75 15.22
C PHE A 234 -1.79 3.78 16.39
N PRO A 235 -1.52 4.93 17.06
CA PRO A 235 -2.11 6.28 16.89
C PRO A 235 -1.30 7.24 15.99
N LEU A 236 -0.33 6.76 15.22
CA LEU A 236 0.62 7.53 14.41
C LEU A 236 0.04 8.10 13.09
N HIS A 237 -1.28 8.10 12.94
CA HIS A 237 -1.98 8.44 11.68
C HIS A 237 -2.33 9.92 11.51
N GLY A 238 -1.89 10.79 12.44
CA GLY A 238 -2.34 12.18 12.52
C GLY A 238 -2.12 13.02 11.25
N TRP A 239 -1.21 12.64 10.36
CA TRP A 239 -0.96 13.33 9.08
C TRP A 239 -1.95 12.95 7.97
N LEU A 240 -2.54 11.75 8.04
CA LEU A 240 -3.20 11.08 6.91
C LEU A 240 -4.40 11.87 6.40
N SER A 241 -5.32 12.24 7.30
CA SER A 241 -6.56 12.94 6.93
C SER A 241 -6.28 14.29 6.29
N ASP A 242 -5.35 15.07 6.83
CA ASP A 242 -4.97 16.38 6.29
C ASP A 242 -4.30 16.23 4.92
N ALA A 243 -3.37 15.29 4.77
CA ALA A 243 -2.67 15.06 3.51
C ALA A 243 -3.62 14.60 2.40
N ILE A 244 -4.48 13.62 2.65
CA ILE A 244 -5.45 13.10 1.67
C ILE A 244 -6.48 14.16 1.28
N SER A 245 -7.01 14.89 2.27
CA SER A 245 -8.03 15.91 2.04
C SER A 245 -7.55 17.03 1.11
N GLU A 246 -6.29 17.42 1.27
CA GLU A 246 -5.70 18.52 0.50
C GLU A 246 -5.10 18.06 -0.83
N ALA A 247 -4.44 16.91 -0.87
CA ALA A 247 -3.67 16.46 -2.03
C ALA A 247 -4.51 16.35 -3.32
N PRO A 248 -3.89 16.62 -4.50
CA PRO A 248 -4.47 16.29 -5.79
C PRO A 248 -4.75 14.79 -5.91
N THR A 249 -5.83 14.42 -6.59
CA THR A 249 -6.28 13.02 -6.73
C THR A 249 -5.16 12.08 -7.17
N ALA A 250 -4.40 12.44 -8.21
CA ALA A 250 -3.31 11.61 -8.71
C ALA A 250 -2.17 11.43 -7.69
N ALA A 251 -1.89 12.41 -6.85
CA ALA A 251 -0.88 12.29 -5.80
C ALA A 251 -1.35 11.33 -4.69
N VAL A 252 -2.63 11.37 -4.33
CA VAL A 252 -3.22 10.50 -3.29
C VAL A 252 -3.22 9.03 -3.70
N MET A 253 -3.55 8.72 -4.96
CA MET A 253 -3.51 7.35 -5.51
C MET A 253 -2.14 6.68 -5.32
N VAL A 254 -1.10 7.49 -5.25
CA VAL A 254 0.30 7.10 -5.17
C VAL A 254 0.79 7.06 -3.70
N LEU A 255 0.11 7.75 -2.78
CA LEU A 255 0.47 7.93 -1.37
C LEU A 255 0.12 6.75 -0.42
N ALA A 256 -0.92 5.98 -0.73
CA ALA A 256 -1.65 5.12 0.22
C ALA A 256 -0.85 3.96 0.87
N GLY A 257 -0.02 4.23 1.90
CA GLY A 257 0.51 3.27 2.89
C GLY A 257 1.49 2.17 2.40
N LYS A 258 1.43 1.82 1.12
CA LYS A 258 2.13 0.70 0.47
C LYS A 258 3.64 0.70 0.65
N LEU A 259 4.28 1.88 0.63
CA LEU A 259 5.73 1.98 0.86
C LEU A 259 6.10 1.50 2.27
N GLY A 260 5.34 1.90 3.28
CA GLY A 260 5.61 1.50 4.66
C GLY A 260 5.32 0.01 4.90
N LEU A 261 4.20 -0.50 4.38
CA LEU A 261 3.82 -1.91 4.52
C LEU A 261 4.83 -2.84 3.85
N TYR A 262 5.23 -2.51 2.62
CA TYR A 262 6.34 -3.16 1.92
C TYR A 262 7.61 -3.19 2.78
N SER A 263 7.94 -2.07 3.40
CA SER A 263 9.18 -1.92 4.16
C SER A 263 9.17 -2.69 5.48
N ILE A 264 8.02 -2.83 6.14
CA ILE A 264 7.85 -3.73 7.29
C ILE A 264 8.13 -5.17 6.86
N LEU A 265 7.46 -5.64 5.80
CA LEU A 265 7.63 -7.00 5.28
C LEU A 265 9.07 -7.28 4.83
N ARG A 266 9.71 -6.31 4.16
CA ARG A 266 11.05 -6.44 3.59
C ARG A 266 12.15 -6.37 4.64
N PHE A 267 12.12 -5.33 5.48
CA PHE A 267 13.25 -5.00 6.37
C PHE A 267 12.98 -5.40 7.81
N SER A 268 11.80 -5.13 8.37
CA SER A 268 11.52 -5.54 9.75
C SER A 268 11.51 -7.07 9.87
N PHE A 269 10.79 -7.77 8.98
CA PHE A 269 10.71 -9.23 9.06
C PHE A 269 11.97 -9.90 8.50
N GLY A 270 12.59 -9.31 7.46
CA GLY A 270 13.79 -9.87 6.83
C GLY A 270 15.07 -9.73 7.66
N ILE A 271 15.25 -8.61 8.38
CA ILE A 271 16.48 -8.34 9.15
C ILE A 271 16.26 -8.61 10.66
N PHE A 272 15.04 -8.43 11.16
CA PHE A 272 14.72 -8.51 12.59
C PHE A 272 13.54 -9.46 12.89
N PRO A 273 13.59 -10.75 12.48
CA PRO A 273 12.46 -11.67 12.63
C PRO A 273 12.05 -11.88 14.09
N GLU A 274 13.01 -12.12 15.00
CA GLU A 274 12.73 -12.32 16.43
C GLU A 274 12.11 -11.09 17.08
N GLN A 275 12.62 -9.91 16.76
CA GLN A 275 12.10 -8.65 17.29
C GLN A 275 10.69 -8.38 16.74
N SER A 276 10.44 -8.75 15.48
CA SER A 276 9.12 -8.64 14.87
C SER A 276 8.10 -9.57 15.54
N HIS A 277 8.48 -10.80 15.90
CA HIS A 277 7.65 -11.68 16.72
C HIS A 277 7.39 -11.11 18.12
N ARG A 278 8.42 -10.51 18.74
CA ARG A 278 8.31 -9.89 20.07
C ARG A 278 7.31 -8.73 20.10
N ILE A 279 7.27 -7.90 19.06
CA ILE A 279 6.34 -6.75 18.97
C ILE A 279 4.97 -7.13 18.42
N ALA A 280 4.82 -8.30 17.78
CA ALA A 280 3.59 -8.73 17.11
C ALA A 280 2.31 -8.59 17.95
N PRO A 281 2.27 -8.96 19.25
CA PRO A 281 1.07 -8.78 20.08
C PRO A 281 0.58 -7.33 20.14
N LEU A 282 1.50 -6.37 20.21
CA LEU A 282 1.15 -4.95 20.22
C LEU A 282 0.61 -4.53 18.85
N LEU A 283 1.24 -4.94 17.75
CA LEU A 283 0.82 -4.54 16.41
C LEU A 283 -0.51 -5.18 16.00
N ILE A 284 -0.79 -6.41 16.45
CA ILE A 284 -2.10 -7.06 16.32
C ILE A 284 -3.17 -6.22 17.03
N ALA A 285 -2.92 -5.82 18.29
CA ALA A 285 -3.84 -4.98 19.05
C ALA A 285 -4.06 -3.60 18.38
N LEU A 286 -2.98 -2.93 17.98
CA LEU A 286 -3.04 -1.63 17.30
C LEU A 286 -3.70 -1.71 15.92
N GLY A 287 -3.51 -2.82 15.20
CA GLY A 287 -4.22 -3.12 13.95
C GLY A 287 -5.72 -3.25 14.19
N ALA A 288 -6.13 -4.08 15.14
CA ALA A 288 -7.55 -4.24 15.49
C ALA A 288 -8.19 -2.93 15.97
N ILE A 289 -7.49 -2.14 16.79
CA ILE A 289 -7.93 -0.79 17.20
C ILE A 289 -8.02 0.15 15.99
N GLY A 290 -7.02 0.15 15.11
CA GLY A 290 -6.98 0.98 13.91
C GLY A 290 -8.15 0.72 12.95
N ILE A 291 -8.52 -0.56 12.78
CA ILE A 291 -9.68 -0.99 11.98
C ILE A 291 -10.97 -0.36 12.53
N VAL A 292 -11.27 -0.61 13.80
CA VAL A 292 -12.52 -0.15 14.40
C VAL A 292 -12.54 1.37 14.54
N TYR A 293 -11.45 1.98 14.99
CA TYR A 293 -11.32 3.43 15.11
C TYR A 293 -11.47 4.13 13.75
N GLY A 294 -10.77 3.66 12.72
CA GLY A 294 -10.88 4.19 11.36
C GLY A 294 -12.30 4.13 10.85
N ALA A 295 -12.97 2.98 11.00
CA ALA A 295 -14.34 2.80 10.54
C ALA A 295 -15.36 3.69 11.29
N LEU A 296 -15.24 3.81 12.62
CA LEU A 296 -16.09 4.72 13.42
C LEU A 296 -15.87 6.18 13.06
N MET A 297 -14.61 6.59 12.84
CA MET A 297 -14.30 7.95 12.42
C MET A 297 -14.81 8.24 11.00
N ALA A 298 -14.74 7.28 10.08
CA ALA A 298 -15.29 7.41 8.74
C ALA A 298 -16.81 7.64 8.76
N LEU A 299 -17.55 6.91 9.61
CA LEU A 299 -19.00 7.00 9.74
C LEU A 299 -19.52 8.40 10.12
N VAL A 300 -18.74 9.14 10.91
CA VAL A 300 -19.12 10.49 11.36
C VAL A 300 -18.62 11.62 10.44
N GLN A 301 -17.86 11.28 9.39
CA GLN A 301 -17.37 12.30 8.45
C GLN A 301 -18.49 12.84 7.57
N LYS A 302 -18.42 14.15 7.33
CA LYS A 302 -19.32 14.87 6.41
C LYS A 302 -18.66 15.21 5.08
N ASP A 303 -17.35 15.04 4.97
CA ASP A 303 -16.55 15.31 3.78
C ASP A 303 -16.06 13.98 3.19
N LEU A 304 -16.30 13.77 1.89
CA LEU A 304 -15.98 12.53 1.19
C LEU A 304 -14.48 12.20 1.19
N LYS A 305 -13.59 13.20 1.07
CA LYS A 305 -12.15 12.96 1.14
C LYS A 305 -11.71 12.58 2.55
N ARG A 306 -12.26 13.23 3.58
CA ARG A 306 -11.99 12.84 4.97
C ARG A 306 -12.51 11.45 5.29
N LEU A 307 -13.71 11.11 4.82
CA LEU A 307 -14.27 9.75 4.93
C LEU A 307 -13.30 8.75 4.32
N SER A 308 -12.84 9.00 3.08
CA SER A 308 -11.88 8.11 2.41
C SER A 308 -10.55 7.98 3.16
N ALA A 309 -10.06 9.04 3.80
CA ALA A 309 -8.82 8.96 4.58
C ALA A 309 -8.94 8.03 5.80
N TYR A 310 -10.08 8.05 6.50
CA TYR A 310 -10.34 7.14 7.61
C TYR A 310 -10.71 5.73 7.15
N ALA A 311 -11.33 5.58 5.98
CA ALA A 311 -11.50 4.27 5.34
C ALA A 311 -10.13 3.64 5.01
N THR A 312 -9.19 4.40 4.44
CA THR A 312 -7.81 3.94 4.19
C THR A 312 -7.08 3.58 5.49
N LEU A 313 -7.31 4.32 6.58
CA LEU A 313 -6.76 3.96 7.90
C LEU A 313 -7.26 2.57 8.34
N SER A 314 -8.55 2.29 8.18
CA SER A 314 -9.14 0.99 8.51
C SER A 314 -8.55 -0.14 7.66
N ALA A 315 -8.51 0.04 6.34
CA ALA A 315 -8.00 -0.95 5.39
C ALA A 315 -6.51 -1.28 5.62
N VAL A 316 -5.67 -0.27 5.84
CA VAL A 316 -4.25 -0.49 6.14
C VAL A 316 -4.06 -1.17 7.50
N ALA A 317 -4.94 -0.91 8.47
CA ALA A 317 -4.90 -1.59 9.76
C ALA A 317 -5.30 -3.07 9.67
N PHE A 318 -6.16 -3.48 8.73
CA PHE A 318 -6.37 -4.90 8.37
C PHE A 318 -5.06 -5.55 7.92
N ILE A 319 -4.29 -4.87 7.07
CA ILE A 319 -3.00 -5.41 6.58
C ILE A 319 -2.03 -5.61 7.75
N ILE A 320 -1.93 -4.64 8.67
CA ILE A 320 -1.10 -4.76 9.87
C ILE A 320 -1.51 -5.99 10.70
N LEU A 321 -2.80 -6.17 10.96
CA LEU A 321 -3.33 -7.34 11.67
C LEU A 321 -2.93 -8.66 10.97
N GLY A 322 -3.03 -8.71 9.64
CA GLY A 322 -2.70 -9.89 8.84
C GLY A 322 -1.22 -10.22 8.82
N ILE A 323 -0.36 -9.27 8.49
CA ILE A 323 1.08 -9.52 8.34
C ILE A 323 1.76 -9.85 9.67
N PHE A 324 1.28 -9.28 10.79
CA PHE A 324 1.79 -9.61 12.14
C PHE A 324 1.16 -10.87 12.74
N SER A 325 0.26 -11.56 12.02
CA SER A 325 -0.18 -12.90 12.42
C SER A 325 0.90 -13.96 12.22
N PHE A 326 1.87 -13.70 11.32
CA PHE A 326 2.87 -14.66 10.82
C PHE A 326 2.31 -16.03 10.45
N THR A 327 1.05 -16.08 10.01
CA THR A 327 0.47 -17.25 9.35
C THR A 327 0.61 -17.08 7.85
N VAL A 328 0.72 -18.17 7.09
CA VAL A 328 0.82 -18.11 5.62
C VAL A 328 -0.39 -17.35 5.05
N SER A 329 -1.60 -17.73 5.46
CA SER A 329 -2.85 -17.05 5.05
C SER A 329 -2.86 -15.57 5.41
N GLY A 330 -2.43 -15.20 6.61
CA GLY A 330 -2.44 -13.80 7.05
C GLY A 330 -1.40 -12.94 6.32
N LEU A 331 -0.23 -13.49 6.02
CA LEU A 331 0.82 -12.82 5.24
C LEU A 331 0.41 -12.69 3.77
N ASP A 332 -0.07 -13.77 3.16
CA ASP A 332 -0.54 -13.77 1.77
C ASP A 332 -1.72 -12.82 1.59
N GLY A 333 -2.69 -12.91 2.50
CA GLY A 333 -3.82 -11.99 2.57
C GLY A 333 -3.38 -10.55 2.72
N GLY A 334 -2.45 -10.29 3.64
CA GLY A 334 -1.86 -8.96 3.85
C GLY A 334 -1.21 -8.39 2.59
N ILE A 335 -0.31 -9.16 1.96
CA ILE A 335 0.40 -8.73 0.75
C ILE A 335 -0.56 -8.53 -0.42
N PHE A 336 -1.48 -9.47 -0.63
CA PHE A 336 -2.51 -9.35 -1.65
C PHE A 336 -3.39 -8.12 -1.41
N HIS A 337 -3.76 -7.86 -0.15
CA HIS A 337 -4.60 -6.73 0.22
C HIS A 337 -3.87 -5.38 0.04
N ILE A 338 -2.54 -5.29 0.17
CA ILE A 338 -1.78 -4.08 -0.24
C ILE A 338 -2.07 -3.72 -1.69
N VAL A 339 -2.02 -4.72 -2.59
CA VAL A 339 -2.25 -4.53 -4.02
C VAL A 339 -3.73 -4.20 -4.30
N SER A 340 -4.63 -4.99 -3.71
CA SER A 340 -6.07 -4.85 -3.84
C SER A 340 -6.56 -3.47 -3.37
N GLU A 341 -6.20 -3.08 -2.15
CA GLU A 341 -6.63 -1.81 -1.56
C GLU A 341 -6.04 -0.61 -2.30
N SER A 342 -4.80 -0.71 -2.77
CA SER A 342 -4.22 0.37 -3.59
C SER A 342 -4.98 0.57 -4.91
N LEU A 343 -5.46 -0.53 -5.51
CA LEU A 343 -6.25 -0.49 -6.74
C LEU A 343 -7.64 0.10 -6.48
N THR A 344 -8.31 -0.39 -5.44
CA THR A 344 -9.67 0.04 -5.08
C THR A 344 -9.69 1.48 -4.55
N GLY A 345 -8.75 1.83 -3.67
CA GLY A 345 -8.54 3.19 -3.20
C GLY A 345 -8.25 4.16 -4.35
N ALA A 346 -7.43 3.76 -5.34
CA ALA A 346 -7.20 4.60 -6.51
C ALA A 346 -8.49 4.86 -7.30
N ALA A 347 -9.31 3.83 -7.55
CA ALA A 347 -10.62 4.00 -8.17
C ALA A 347 -11.53 4.92 -7.36
N PHE A 348 -11.54 4.78 -6.03
CA PHE A 348 -12.33 5.64 -5.15
C PHE A 348 -11.91 7.10 -5.29
N PHE A 349 -10.61 7.40 -5.18
CA PHE A 349 -10.11 8.76 -5.31
C PHE A 349 -10.37 9.37 -6.70
N MET A 350 -10.25 8.58 -7.78
CA MET A 350 -10.60 9.02 -9.12
C MET A 350 -12.08 9.40 -9.24
N LEU A 351 -12.97 8.54 -8.74
CA LEU A 351 -14.41 8.79 -8.73
C LEU A 351 -14.78 10.01 -7.87
N LEU A 352 -14.11 10.21 -6.72
CA LEU A 352 -14.23 11.45 -5.94
C LEU A 352 -13.77 12.67 -6.75
N GLY A 353 -12.64 12.57 -7.45
CA GLY A 353 -12.15 13.63 -8.35
C GLY A 353 -13.17 13.98 -9.43
N PHE A 354 -13.72 12.97 -10.10
CA PHE A 354 -14.73 13.13 -11.14
C PHE A 354 -16.01 13.79 -10.59
N LEU A 355 -16.51 13.36 -9.44
CA LEU A 355 -17.67 13.96 -8.80
C LEU A 355 -17.41 15.45 -8.44
N TYR A 356 -16.20 15.75 -7.97
CA TYR A 356 -15.79 17.12 -7.65
C TYR A 356 -15.72 18.01 -8.89
N GLU A 357 -15.28 17.51 -10.05
CA GLU A 357 -15.31 18.26 -11.31
C GLU A 357 -16.73 18.71 -11.71
N ARG A 358 -17.77 17.99 -11.27
CA ARG A 358 -19.18 18.33 -11.59
C ARG A 358 -19.79 19.31 -10.59
N TYR A 359 -19.64 19.05 -9.30
CA TYR A 359 -20.38 19.76 -8.25
C TYR A 359 -19.51 20.69 -7.39
N GLY A 360 -18.18 20.62 -7.54
CA GLY A 360 -17.23 21.50 -6.84
C GLY A 360 -17.20 21.34 -5.32
N THR A 361 -17.77 20.26 -4.79
CA THR A 361 -17.89 20.02 -3.35
C THR A 361 -17.61 18.55 -3.00
N TYR A 362 -17.07 18.33 -1.81
CA TYR A 362 -16.96 17.00 -1.18
C TYR A 362 -17.91 16.86 0.01
N ASP A 363 -18.70 17.90 0.31
CA ASP A 363 -19.64 17.88 1.42
C ASP A 363 -20.84 16.99 1.08
N ILE A 364 -20.97 15.88 1.81
CA ILE A 364 -22.04 14.89 1.64
C ILE A 364 -23.42 15.54 1.81
N ARG A 365 -23.53 16.61 2.61
CA ARG A 365 -24.80 17.29 2.90
C ARG A 365 -25.32 18.12 1.74
N GLU A 366 -24.43 18.53 0.83
CA GLU A 366 -24.80 19.32 -0.35
C GLU A 366 -25.15 18.43 -1.56
N LEU A 367 -24.79 17.15 -1.48
CA LEU A 367 -25.02 16.12 -2.48
C LEU A 367 -26.31 15.34 -2.16
N GLY A 368 -26.82 14.60 -3.13
CA GLY A 368 -28.01 13.74 -2.96
C GLY A 368 -28.87 13.65 -4.21
N GLY A 369 -29.50 12.49 -4.42
CA GLY A 369 -30.40 12.25 -5.56
C GLY A 369 -29.73 12.30 -6.94
N ILE A 370 -28.43 11.98 -7.01
CA ILE A 370 -27.61 12.14 -8.22
C ILE A 370 -27.74 10.94 -9.18
N ALA A 371 -28.21 9.78 -8.70
CA ALA A 371 -28.20 8.52 -9.45
C ALA A 371 -28.92 8.60 -10.81
N SER A 372 -30.04 9.32 -10.89
CA SER A 372 -30.81 9.48 -12.14
C SER A 372 -30.11 10.38 -13.15
N ARG A 373 -29.19 11.24 -12.72
CA ARG A 373 -28.47 12.19 -13.58
C ARG A 373 -27.12 11.64 -14.05
N LEU A 374 -26.44 10.86 -13.22
CA LEU A 374 -25.10 10.30 -13.49
C LEU A 374 -25.11 8.76 -13.35
N PRO A 375 -25.90 8.03 -14.17
CA PRO A 375 -26.10 6.58 -14.02
C PRO A 375 -24.81 5.76 -14.11
N TRP A 376 -23.87 6.14 -14.99
CA TRP A 376 -22.59 5.42 -15.10
C TRP A 376 -21.69 5.71 -13.92
N MET A 377 -21.60 6.97 -13.48
CA MET A 377 -20.83 7.34 -12.30
C MET A 377 -21.30 6.57 -11.06
N VAL A 378 -22.61 6.54 -10.78
CA VAL A 378 -23.14 5.79 -9.63
C VAL A 378 -22.87 4.29 -9.78
N THR A 379 -22.99 3.73 -10.98
CA THR A 379 -22.69 2.31 -11.23
C THR A 379 -21.24 1.99 -10.87
N MET A 380 -20.28 2.81 -11.30
CA MET A 380 -18.87 2.62 -10.97
C MET A 380 -18.58 2.83 -9.48
N PHE A 381 -19.23 3.79 -8.82
CA PHE A 381 -19.15 3.98 -7.37
C PHE A 381 -19.68 2.78 -6.60
N VAL A 382 -20.79 2.18 -7.04
CA VAL A 382 -21.36 0.99 -6.41
C VAL A 382 -20.41 -0.20 -6.56
N ILE A 383 -19.87 -0.47 -7.76
CA ILE A 383 -18.90 -1.57 -7.97
C ILE A 383 -17.65 -1.36 -7.10
N MET A 384 -17.10 -0.14 -7.07
CA MET A 384 -15.95 0.20 -6.23
C MET A 384 -16.28 0.04 -4.74
N THR A 385 -17.47 0.44 -4.31
CA THR A 385 -17.94 0.27 -2.93
C THR A 385 -18.06 -1.20 -2.55
N LEU A 386 -18.63 -2.04 -3.43
CA LEU A 386 -18.74 -3.47 -3.20
C LEU A 386 -17.36 -4.14 -3.08
N SER A 387 -16.36 -3.65 -3.82
CA SER A 387 -14.97 -4.07 -3.66
C SER A 387 -14.41 -3.67 -2.27
N LEU A 388 -14.57 -2.40 -1.84
CA LEU A 388 -14.11 -1.91 -0.52
C LEU A 388 -14.78 -2.59 0.68
N VAL A 389 -16.02 -3.05 0.53
CA VAL A 389 -16.76 -3.73 1.60
C VAL A 389 -16.46 -5.23 1.63
N GLY A 390 -15.65 -5.74 0.69
CA GLY A 390 -15.28 -7.14 0.65
C GLY A 390 -16.41 -8.04 0.12
N LEU A 391 -17.12 -7.63 -0.93
CA LEU A 391 -18.08 -8.52 -1.58
C LEU A 391 -17.35 -9.74 -2.21
N PRO A 392 -17.80 -10.99 -1.95
CA PRO A 392 -17.24 -12.17 -2.60
C PRO A 392 -17.19 -12.02 -4.14
N MET A 393 -16.18 -12.65 -4.75
CA MET A 393 -15.79 -12.51 -6.17
C MET A 393 -15.10 -11.20 -6.55
N LEU A 394 -15.00 -10.22 -5.65
CA LEU A 394 -14.16 -9.02 -5.86
C LEU A 394 -12.87 -9.13 -5.06
N ASN A 395 -11.85 -8.40 -5.52
CA ASN A 395 -10.50 -8.36 -4.95
C ASN A 395 -10.47 -8.10 -3.43
N GLY A 396 -11.27 -7.16 -2.92
CA GLY A 396 -11.26 -6.80 -1.49
C GLY A 396 -11.52 -8.00 -0.57
N PHE A 397 -12.47 -8.86 -0.93
CA PHE A 397 -12.85 -10.04 -0.14
C PHE A 397 -11.69 -11.01 0.05
N VAL A 398 -10.93 -11.30 -1.00
CA VAL A 398 -9.86 -12.30 -0.95
C VAL A 398 -8.82 -11.92 0.11
N GLY A 399 -8.39 -10.66 0.10
CA GLY A 399 -7.40 -10.17 1.06
C GLY A 399 -7.95 -10.16 2.49
N GLU A 400 -9.12 -9.56 2.70
CA GLU A 400 -9.72 -9.46 4.04
C GLU A 400 -10.02 -10.82 4.66
N PHE A 401 -10.55 -11.76 3.87
CA PHE A 401 -10.84 -13.11 4.33
C PHE A 401 -9.57 -13.84 4.76
N LEU A 402 -8.52 -13.81 3.93
CA LEU A 402 -7.24 -14.45 4.25
C LEU A 402 -6.58 -13.85 5.49
N ILE A 403 -6.64 -12.51 5.64
CA ILE A 403 -6.17 -11.79 6.82
C ILE A 403 -6.90 -12.30 8.07
N LEU A 404 -8.23 -12.25 8.08
CA LEU A 404 -9.02 -12.63 9.25
C LEU A 404 -8.87 -14.12 9.58
N ALA A 405 -8.89 -14.99 8.57
CA ALA A 405 -8.68 -16.42 8.75
C ALA A 405 -7.28 -16.75 9.29
N GLY A 406 -6.24 -16.09 8.77
CA GLY A 406 -4.87 -16.23 9.24
C GLY A 406 -4.68 -15.67 10.66
N SER A 407 -5.27 -14.51 10.96
CA SER A 407 -5.21 -13.93 12.30
C SER A 407 -5.91 -14.78 13.36
N MET A 408 -6.97 -15.52 13.02
CA MET A 408 -7.58 -16.52 13.91
C MET A 408 -6.66 -17.71 14.23
N GLN A 409 -5.67 -18.00 13.38
CA GLN A 409 -4.72 -19.10 13.55
C GLN A 409 -3.39 -18.65 14.19
N SER A 410 -3.23 -17.34 14.40
CA SER A 410 -2.01 -16.76 14.97
C SER A 410 -1.71 -17.35 16.34
N VAL A 411 -0.45 -17.67 16.60
CA VAL A 411 0.00 -18.10 17.94
C VAL A 411 0.34 -16.93 18.86
N PHE A 412 0.25 -15.69 18.37
CA PHE A 412 0.55 -14.49 19.13
C PHE A 412 -0.64 -14.09 20.03
N ALA A 413 -0.35 -13.31 21.09
CA ALA A 413 -1.25 -13.15 22.24
C ALA A 413 -2.65 -12.60 21.90
N HIS A 414 -3.68 -13.18 22.55
CA HIS A 414 -5.10 -12.80 22.43
C HIS A 414 -5.63 -12.69 20.99
N HIS A 415 -5.02 -13.42 20.05
CA HIS A 415 -5.35 -13.37 18.62
C HIS A 415 -6.85 -13.53 18.34
N VAL A 416 -7.56 -14.44 19.01
CA VAL A 416 -9.01 -14.61 18.81
C VAL A 416 -9.78 -13.34 19.19
N ALA A 417 -9.52 -12.77 20.38
CA ALA A 417 -10.24 -11.60 20.85
C ALA A 417 -9.98 -10.37 19.95
N TRP A 418 -8.72 -10.15 19.57
CA TRP A 418 -8.36 -9.07 18.65
C TRP A 418 -8.94 -9.27 17.26
N THR A 419 -8.96 -10.51 16.75
CA THR A 419 -9.53 -10.80 15.43
C THR A 419 -11.05 -10.66 15.45
N VAL A 420 -11.76 -11.11 16.50
CA VAL A 420 -13.20 -10.87 16.66
C VAL A 420 -13.51 -9.37 16.70
N PHE A 421 -12.71 -8.59 17.44
CA PHE A 421 -12.85 -7.14 17.49
C PHE A 421 -12.62 -6.52 16.10
N ALA A 422 -11.58 -6.95 15.38
CA ALA A 422 -11.30 -6.50 14.02
C ALA A 422 -12.40 -6.87 13.01
N THR A 423 -13.03 -8.04 13.14
CA THR A 423 -14.15 -8.47 12.27
C THR A 423 -15.33 -7.51 12.35
N SER A 424 -15.55 -6.83 13.49
CA SER A 424 -16.58 -5.78 13.56
C SER A 424 -16.33 -4.63 12.57
N GLY A 425 -15.06 -4.40 12.20
CA GLY A 425 -14.65 -3.47 11.16
C GLY A 425 -15.24 -3.76 9.78
N VAL A 426 -15.49 -5.03 9.44
CA VAL A 426 -16.14 -5.41 8.16
C VAL A 426 -17.57 -4.87 8.13
N ILE A 427 -18.31 -5.04 9.23
CA ILE A 427 -19.68 -4.52 9.39
C ILE A 427 -19.69 -2.99 9.36
N LEU A 428 -18.75 -2.36 10.05
CA LEU A 428 -18.62 -0.90 10.06
C LEU A 428 -18.21 -0.37 8.67
N SER A 429 -17.36 -1.09 7.93
CA SER A 429 -16.98 -0.78 6.54
C SER A 429 -18.18 -0.72 5.62
N ALA A 430 -19.00 -1.78 5.64
CA ALA A 430 -20.28 -1.81 4.93
C ALA A 430 -21.17 -0.62 5.33
N SER A 431 -21.23 -0.33 6.63
CA SER A 431 -22.09 0.72 7.17
C SER A 431 -21.73 2.11 6.62
N TYR A 432 -20.47 2.55 6.72
CA TYR A 432 -20.10 3.89 6.25
C TYR A 432 -20.07 4.00 4.71
N MET A 433 -19.70 2.93 4.00
CA MET A 433 -19.65 2.95 2.54
C MET A 433 -21.04 2.93 1.90
N LEU A 434 -21.94 2.04 2.34
CA LEU A 434 -23.30 1.99 1.82
C LEU A 434 -24.10 3.22 2.23
N TRP A 435 -23.85 3.77 3.42
CA TRP A 435 -24.42 5.04 3.84
C TRP A 435 -23.97 6.20 2.94
N MET A 436 -22.70 6.23 2.55
CA MET A 436 -22.18 7.22 1.59
C MET A 436 -22.85 7.07 0.23
N ILE A 437 -22.98 5.85 -0.30
CA ILE A 437 -23.70 5.59 -1.55
C ILE A 437 -25.16 6.05 -1.47
N GLN A 438 -25.86 5.69 -0.39
CA GLN A 438 -27.25 6.07 -0.19
C GLN A 438 -27.40 7.58 -0.16
N ARG A 439 -26.61 8.31 0.63
CA ARG A 439 -26.75 9.77 0.77
C ARG A 439 -26.34 10.54 -0.46
N VAL A 440 -25.24 10.17 -1.11
CA VAL A 440 -24.73 10.92 -2.27
C VAL A 440 -25.58 10.67 -3.51
N PHE A 441 -26.02 9.43 -3.75
CA PHE A 441 -26.64 9.06 -5.02
C PHE A 441 -28.15 8.80 -4.94
N TYR A 442 -28.63 8.11 -3.90
CA TYR A 442 -30.01 7.60 -3.83
C TYR A 442 -30.91 8.34 -2.83
N GLY A 443 -30.38 9.32 -2.09
CA GLY A 443 -31.14 10.14 -1.15
C GLY A 443 -31.99 11.21 -1.84
N ASN A 444 -32.57 12.10 -1.03
CA ASN A 444 -33.27 13.28 -1.54
C ASN A 444 -32.32 14.17 -2.36
N LEU A 445 -32.88 14.92 -3.31
CA LEU A 445 -32.10 15.81 -4.16
C LEU A 445 -31.38 16.86 -3.31
N GLY A 446 -30.05 16.88 -3.40
CA GLY A 446 -29.21 17.84 -2.67
C GLY A 446 -29.21 19.21 -3.33
N VAL A 447 -28.82 20.23 -2.57
CA VAL A 447 -28.79 21.65 -3.01
C VAL A 447 -27.93 21.84 -4.26
N LYS A 448 -26.78 21.15 -4.38
CA LYS A 448 -25.90 21.28 -5.53
C LYS A 448 -26.51 20.65 -6.80
N PRO A 449 -26.92 19.37 -6.78
CA PRO A 449 -27.66 18.78 -7.89
C PRO A 449 -28.93 19.54 -8.25
N GLU A 450 -29.67 20.11 -7.30
CA GLU A 450 -30.87 20.88 -7.61
C GLU A 450 -30.57 22.11 -8.48
N ASN A 451 -29.53 22.86 -8.13
CA ASN A 451 -29.17 24.12 -8.79
C ASN A 451 -28.27 23.96 -10.02
N MET A 452 -27.66 22.80 -10.23
CA MET A 452 -26.69 22.57 -11.30
C MET A 452 -26.94 21.25 -12.02
N THR A 453 -27.03 21.30 -13.34
CA THR A 453 -26.98 20.10 -14.19
C THR A 453 -25.53 19.74 -14.49
N ALA A 454 -25.25 18.44 -14.53
CA ALA A 454 -23.93 17.90 -14.79
C ALA A 454 -24.02 16.78 -15.81
N TRP A 455 -22.96 16.62 -16.60
CA TRP A 455 -22.79 15.50 -17.51
C TRP A 455 -22.19 14.31 -16.76
N ASP A 456 -22.63 13.11 -17.15
CA ASP A 456 -22.11 11.84 -16.65
C ASP A 456 -20.64 11.63 -17.07
N ILE A 457 -20.06 10.45 -16.86
CA ILE A 457 -18.66 10.21 -17.18
C ILE A 457 -18.35 10.31 -18.68
N ASP A 458 -17.22 10.93 -19.02
CA ASP A 458 -16.75 11.05 -20.40
C ASP A 458 -15.88 9.86 -20.83
N ALA A 459 -15.50 9.81 -22.11
CA ALA A 459 -14.71 8.70 -22.67
C ALA A 459 -13.35 8.52 -21.98
N ARG A 460 -12.70 9.60 -21.53
CA ARG A 460 -11.42 9.54 -20.81
C ARG A 460 -11.62 8.92 -19.43
N GLU A 461 -12.69 9.27 -18.75
CA GLU A 461 -13.02 8.76 -17.43
C GLU A 461 -13.43 7.28 -17.49
N HIS A 462 -14.20 6.88 -18.51
CA HIS A 462 -14.46 5.47 -18.81
C HIS A 462 -13.15 4.69 -19.04
N LEU A 463 -12.24 5.22 -19.86
CA LEU A 463 -10.95 4.60 -20.15
C LEU A 463 -10.09 4.44 -18.88
N ALA A 464 -10.18 5.39 -17.95
CA ALA A 464 -9.45 5.32 -16.68
C ALA A 464 -10.06 4.32 -15.68
N MET A 465 -11.39 4.19 -15.65
CA MET A 465 -12.10 3.40 -14.63
C MET A 465 -12.26 1.93 -14.98
N TRP A 466 -12.65 1.61 -16.21
CA TRP A 466 -12.98 0.22 -16.59
C TRP A 466 -11.82 -0.77 -16.37
N PRO A 467 -10.55 -0.44 -16.66
CA PRO A 467 -9.44 -1.34 -16.36
C PRO A 467 -9.36 -1.72 -14.88
N LEU A 468 -9.64 -0.79 -13.97
CA LEU A 468 -9.65 -1.06 -12.53
C LEU A 468 -10.83 -1.95 -12.11
N LEU A 469 -12.04 -1.64 -12.60
CA LEU A 469 -13.24 -2.42 -12.25
C LEU A 469 -13.15 -3.86 -12.77
N ILE A 470 -12.59 -4.06 -13.97
CA ILE A 470 -12.33 -5.40 -14.51
C ILE A 470 -11.29 -6.11 -13.63
N LEU A 471 -10.22 -5.43 -13.23
CA LEU A 471 -9.22 -6.01 -12.34
C LEU A 471 -9.80 -6.38 -10.96
N PHE A 472 -10.78 -5.64 -10.42
CA PHE A 472 -11.44 -6.04 -9.17
C PHE A 472 -12.06 -7.43 -9.29
N LEU A 473 -12.76 -7.70 -10.39
CA LEU A 473 -13.38 -9.00 -10.66
C LEU A 473 -12.32 -10.07 -10.96
N VAL A 474 -11.34 -9.78 -11.81
CA VAL A 474 -10.31 -10.77 -12.18
C VAL A 474 -9.48 -11.18 -10.96
N MET A 475 -9.07 -10.23 -10.13
CA MET A 475 -8.34 -10.52 -8.89
C MET A 475 -9.21 -11.28 -7.86
N GLY A 476 -10.53 -11.06 -7.85
CA GLY A 476 -11.44 -11.76 -6.95
C GLY A 476 -11.81 -13.17 -7.40
N VAL A 477 -11.94 -13.42 -8.71
CA VAL A 477 -12.31 -14.72 -9.29
C VAL A 477 -11.08 -15.59 -9.56
N ALA A 478 -9.94 -14.99 -9.91
CA ALA A 478 -8.68 -15.68 -10.20
C ALA A 478 -7.51 -15.20 -9.32
N PRO A 479 -7.65 -15.20 -7.97
CA PRO A 479 -6.57 -14.77 -7.08
C PRO A 479 -5.26 -15.57 -7.20
N PRO A 480 -5.22 -16.86 -7.61
CA PRO A 480 -3.97 -17.60 -7.78
C PRO A 480 -2.96 -16.95 -8.73
N ILE A 481 -3.39 -16.11 -9.68
CA ILE A 481 -2.48 -15.41 -10.60
C ILE A 481 -1.51 -14.50 -9.82
N TRP A 482 -2.00 -13.83 -8.78
CA TRP A 482 -1.21 -13.00 -7.88
C TRP A 482 -0.61 -13.82 -6.75
N LEU A 483 -1.42 -14.68 -6.12
CA LEU A 483 -1.02 -15.43 -4.93
C LEU A 483 0.17 -16.36 -5.17
N ARG A 484 0.29 -16.97 -6.35
CA ARG A 484 1.45 -17.84 -6.67
C ARG A 484 2.81 -17.14 -6.50
N ALA A 485 2.89 -15.83 -6.74
CA ALA A 485 4.11 -15.07 -6.50
C ALA A 485 4.24 -14.69 -5.02
N ILE A 486 3.12 -14.29 -4.42
CA ILE A 486 3.04 -13.77 -3.05
C ILE A 486 3.36 -14.86 -2.02
N ASP A 487 2.84 -16.07 -2.22
CA ASP A 487 3.01 -17.23 -1.33
C ASP A 487 4.48 -17.55 -1.09
N THR A 488 5.35 -17.37 -2.09
CA THR A 488 6.80 -17.56 -1.92
C THR A 488 7.39 -16.68 -0.82
N ALA A 489 6.88 -15.46 -0.65
CA ALA A 489 7.29 -14.55 0.41
C ALA A 489 6.55 -14.84 1.71
N GLY A 490 5.24 -15.09 1.66
CA GLY A 490 4.41 -15.40 2.83
C GLY A 490 4.86 -16.66 3.56
N ALA A 491 5.03 -17.77 2.84
CA ALA A 491 5.51 -19.03 3.38
C ALA A 491 6.91 -18.90 4.01
N ARG A 492 7.82 -18.16 3.38
CA ARG A 492 9.17 -17.93 3.91
C ARG A 492 9.14 -17.16 5.24
N ILE A 493 8.32 -16.10 5.31
CA ILE A 493 8.20 -15.29 6.52
C ILE A 493 7.50 -16.09 7.62
N ALA A 494 6.45 -16.84 7.31
CA ALA A 494 5.76 -17.68 8.29
C ALA A 494 6.69 -18.76 8.88
N ALA A 495 7.62 -19.30 8.08
CA ALA A 495 8.57 -20.31 8.52
C ALA A 495 9.56 -19.82 9.60
N THR A 496 9.66 -18.51 9.88
CA THR A 496 10.52 -18.01 10.96
C THR A 496 9.92 -18.19 12.34
N VAL A 497 8.62 -18.48 12.44
CA VAL A 497 7.95 -18.73 13.72
C VAL A 497 8.43 -20.08 14.27
N PRO A 498 9.01 -20.13 15.48
CA PRO A 498 9.36 -21.41 16.11
C PRO A 498 8.09 -22.25 16.26
N GLN A 499 8.09 -23.46 15.71
CA GLN A 499 6.98 -24.38 15.96
C GLN A 499 6.93 -24.69 17.46
N PRO A 500 5.76 -24.59 18.11
CA PRO A 500 5.63 -25.09 19.48
C PRO A 500 6.08 -26.54 19.46
N GLN A 501 7.04 -26.93 20.32
CA GLN A 501 7.32 -28.33 20.58
C GLN A 501 5.97 -28.98 20.88
N GLN A 502 5.51 -29.86 19.99
CA GLN A 502 4.37 -30.72 20.29
C GLN A 502 4.78 -31.44 21.57
N ALA A 503 4.14 -31.08 22.68
CA ALA A 503 4.22 -31.86 23.88
C ALA A 503 3.68 -33.23 23.47
N ASN A 504 4.58 -34.18 23.26
CA ASN A 504 4.27 -35.60 23.19
C ASN A 504 3.73 -36.00 24.56
N SER A 505 2.53 -35.57 24.88
CA SER A 505 1.69 -36.18 25.89
C SER A 505 0.87 -37.19 25.13
N PRO A 506 1.25 -38.48 25.10
CA PRO A 506 0.29 -39.50 24.74
C PRO A 506 -0.76 -39.44 25.85
N LEU A 507 -1.87 -38.75 25.60
CA LEU A 507 -3.11 -39.01 26.29
C LEU A 507 -3.45 -40.47 25.95
N LYS A 508 -2.91 -41.39 26.75
CA LYS A 508 -3.44 -42.74 26.87
C LYS A 508 -4.89 -42.54 27.33
N LEU A 509 -5.81 -42.61 26.39
CA LEU A 509 -7.19 -42.97 26.68
C LEU A 509 -7.13 -44.38 27.28
N GLU A 510 -7.02 -44.48 28.60
CA GLU A 510 -7.34 -45.70 29.30
C GLU A 510 -8.84 -45.93 29.08
N ALA A 511 -9.14 -46.78 28.10
CA ALA A 511 -10.46 -47.35 27.93
C ALA A 511 -10.75 -48.18 29.17
N ASN A 512 -11.50 -47.60 30.11
CA ASN A 512 -12.15 -48.34 31.18
C ASN A 512 -13.25 -49.20 30.55
N THR A 513 -12.88 -50.38 30.05
CA THR A 513 -13.84 -51.45 29.77
C THR A 513 -14.39 -51.94 31.10
N ALA A 514 -15.54 -51.40 31.48
CA ALA A 514 -16.41 -52.02 32.47
C ALA A 514 -16.97 -53.32 31.86
N GLU A 515 -16.24 -54.43 32.02
CA GLU A 515 -16.84 -55.76 31.96
C GLU A 515 -17.54 -56.00 33.30
N GLY A 516 -18.86 -55.86 33.29
CA GLY A 516 -19.71 -56.43 34.32
C GLY A 516 -19.97 -57.91 34.00
N GLY A 517 -19.63 -58.80 34.93
CA GLY A 517 -20.17 -60.16 34.94
C GLY A 517 -19.32 -61.22 35.63
N GLN A 518 -19.60 -61.50 36.90
CA GLN A 518 -19.86 -62.84 37.45
C GLN A 518 -19.91 -62.82 38.98
N ARG A 519 -21.12 -62.73 39.56
CA ARG A 519 -21.76 -63.66 40.51
C ARG A 519 -22.93 -63.01 41.21
#